data_AF-A0A9D7PLY2-F1
#
_entry.id   AF-A0A9D7PLY2-F1
#
_cell.length_a   1.000
_cell.length_b   1.000
_cell.length_c   1.000
_cell.angle_alpha   90.00
_cell.angle_beta   90.00
_cell.angle_gamma   90.00
#
_symmetry.space_group_name_H-M   'P 1'
#
loop_
_entity.id
_entity.type
_entity.pdbx_description
1 polymer ?
#
loop_
_entity_poly.entity_id
_entity_poly.type
_entity_poly.pdbx_seq_one_letter_code
_entity_poly.pdbx_strand_id
1 'polypeptide(L)' 'MEVIKPGQHGSTYGGNPLAARVACVALDVLIDEKLDQQAMILDKRWLLNSRY' A
#
# COMPACT_ATOMS: atom_id res chain seq x y z
N MET A 1 -22.17 0.94 17.05
CA MET A 1 -21.61 -0.33 16.53
C MET A 1 -20.18 -0.42 17.01
N GLU A 2 -19.96 -0.90 18.22
CA GLU A 2 -18.62 -1.24 18.71
C GLU A 2 -18.39 -2.73 18.47
N VAL A 3 -17.97 -3.08 17.26
CA VAL A 3 -17.69 -4.47 16.87
C VAL A 3 -16.36 -4.94 17.50
N ILE A 4 -15.47 -4.01 17.83
CA ILE A 4 -14.17 -4.27 18.46
C ILE A 4 -14.18 -3.75 19.88
N LYS A 5 -13.94 -4.64 20.85
CA LYS A 5 -13.77 -4.32 22.27
C LYS A 5 -12.28 -4.20 22.62
N PRO A 6 -11.93 -3.52 23.73
CA PRO A 6 -10.55 -3.43 24.19
C PRO A 6 -9.86 -4.80 24.24
N GLY A 7 -8.68 -4.90 23.63
CA GLY A 7 -7.88 -6.13 23.58
C GLY A 7 -8.23 -7.11 22.45
N GLN A 8 -9.28 -6.89 21.65
CA GLN A 8 -9.70 -7.86 20.62
C GLN A 8 -8.98 -7.75 19.27
N HIS A 9 -8.25 -6.66 19.03
CA HIS A 9 -7.62 -6.38 17.73
C HIS A 9 -6.16 -5.95 17.88
N GLY A 10 -5.50 -6.46 18.91
CA GLY A 10 -4.05 -6.32 19.08
C GLY A 10 -3.30 -7.41 18.32
N SER A 11 -2.05 -7.13 17.95
CA SER A 11 -1.10 -8.10 17.40
C SER A 11 0.24 -7.92 18.12
N THR A 12 0.94 -9.02 18.39
CA THR A 12 2.23 -9.01 19.10
C THR A 12 3.26 -8.08 18.46
N TYR A 13 3.26 -8.00 17.14
CA TYR A 13 4.18 -7.15 16.36
C TYR A 13 3.45 -6.05 15.57
N GLY A 14 2.14 -5.88 15.80
CA GLY A 14 1.36 -4.82 15.18
C GLY A 14 1.85 -3.45 15.60
N GLY A 15 2.01 -2.53 14.65
CA GLY A 15 2.52 -1.18 14.94
C GLY A 15 4.00 -1.13 15.32
N ASN A 16 4.81 -2.11 14.89
CA ASN A 16 6.26 -2.08 15.09
C ASN A 16 6.87 -0.74 14.58
N PRO A 17 7.66 -0.01 15.41
CA PRO A 17 8.24 1.29 15.02
C PRO A 17 9.11 1.25 13.77
N LEU A 18 9.84 0.16 13.53
CA LEU A 18 10.64 -0.02 12.32
C LEU A 18 9.73 -0.14 11.10
N ALA A 19 8.71 -0.99 11.17
CA ALA A 19 7.75 -1.16 10.08
C ALA A 19 6.97 0.13 9.80
N ALA A 20 6.59 0.89 10.85
CA ALA A 20 5.94 2.18 10.70
C ALA A 20 6.83 3.18 9.94
N ARG A 21 8.11 3.28 10.28
CA ARG A 21 9.05 4.16 9.56
C ARG A 21 9.26 3.74 8.11
N VAL A 22 9.38 2.44 7.85
CA VAL A 22 9.45 1.90 6.47
C VAL A 22 8.19 2.26 5.70
N ALA A 23 7.01 2.13 6.31
CA ALA A 23 5.74 2.47 5.68
C ALA A 23 5.65 3.95 5.32
N CYS A 24 6.11 4.85 6.19
CA CYS A 24 6.17 6.28 5.88
C CYS A 24 7.01 6.56 4.63
N VAL A 25 8.24 6.03 4.58
CA VAL A 25 9.12 6.22 3.41
C VAL A 25 8.53 5.60 2.15
N ALA A 26 7.89 4.42 2.24
CA ALA A 26 7.21 3.82 1.11
C ALA A 26 6.04 4.67 0.59
N LEU A 27 5.28 5.31 1.48
CA LEU A 27 4.22 6.26 1.11
C LEU A 27 4.80 7.50 0.42
N ASP A 28 5.90 8.04 0.93
CA ASP A 28 6.59 9.18 0.30
C ASP A 28 7.01 8.82 -1.14
N VAL A 29 7.63 7.64 -1.35
CA VAL A 29 8.02 7.14 -2.68
C VAL A 29 6.81 6.97 -3.60
N LEU A 30 5.71 6.38 -3.12
CA LEU A 30 4.48 6.22 -3.91
C LEU A 30 3.98 7.56 -4.46
N ILE A 31 4.06 8.62 -3.66
CA ILE A 31 3.61 9.97 -4.01
C ILE A 31 4.63 10.69 -4.91
N ASP A 32 5.89 10.76 -4.49
CA ASP A 32 6.95 11.52 -5.17
C ASP A 32 7.23 10.96 -6.57
N GLU A 33 7.20 9.63 -6.73
CA GLU A 33 7.41 8.98 -8.02
C GLU A 33 6.12 8.82 -8.84
N LYS A 34 4.96 9.21 -8.30
CA LYS A 34 3.63 9.10 -8.95
C LYS A 34 3.35 7.67 -9.43
N LEU A 35 3.59 6.69 -8.56
CA LEU A 35 3.52 5.27 -8.93
C LEU A 35 2.11 4.83 -9.33
N ASP A 36 1.06 5.53 -8.89
CA ASP A 36 -0.31 5.35 -9.34
C ASP A 36 -0.47 5.61 -10.86
N GLN A 37 0.15 6.68 -11.36
CA GLN A 37 0.14 7.04 -12.78
C GLN A 37 0.97 6.05 -13.59
N GLN A 38 2.14 5.67 -13.08
CA GLN A 38 2.99 4.67 -13.73
C GLN A 38 2.28 3.32 -13.85
N ALA A 39 1.59 2.87 -12.78
CA ALA A 39 0.79 1.65 -12.80
C ALA A 39 -0.33 1.71 -13.85
N MET A 40 -1.04 2.83 -13.97
CA MET A 40 -2.07 3.03 -15.00
C MET A 40 -1.50 3.01 -16.43
N ILE A 41 -0.31 3.58 -16.65
CA ILE A 41 0.38 3.54 -17.95
C ILE A 41 0.79 2.11 -18.28
N LEU A 42 1.36 1.39 -17.30
CA LEU A 42 1.73 -0.02 -17.46
C LEU A 42 0.51 -0.86 -17.81
N ASP A 43 -0.59 -0.74 -17.08
CA ASP A 43 -1.83 -1.48 -17.35
C ASP A 43 -2.34 -1.25 -18.77
N LYS A 44 -2.43 0.01 -19.22
CA LYS A 44 -2.79 0.34 -20.60
C LYS A 44 -1.84 -0.30 -21.62
N ARG A 45 -0.53 -0.28 -21.35
CA ARG A 45 0.47 -0.91 -22.22
C ARG A 45 0.30 -2.43 -22.27
N TRP A 46 0.01 -3.05 -21.13
CA TRP A 46 -0.29 -4.48 -21.06
C TRP A 46 -1.54 -4.82 -21.87
N LEU A 47 -2.65 -4.10 -21.67
CA LEU A 47 -3.89 -4.32 -22.42
C LEU A 47 -3.73 -4.12 -23.93
N LEU A 48 -2.92 -3.14 -24.37
CA LEU A 48 -2.65 -2.91 -25.78
C LEU A 48 -1.78 -4.01 -26.41
N ASN A 49 -0.82 -4.55 -25.65
CA ASN A 49 0.10 -5.59 -26.12
C ASN A 49 -0.43 -7.01 -25.92
N SER A 50 -1.43 -7.19 -25.05
CA SER A 50 -2.09 -8.48 -24.80
C SER A 50 -3.13 -8.82 -25.87
N ARG A 51 -3.01 -8.29 -27.09
CA ARG A 51 -3.86 -8.69 -28.23
C ARG A 51 -3.47 -10.09 -28.71
N TYR A 52 -3.95 -11.09 -27.99
CA TYR A 52 -4.34 -12.42 -28.43
C TYR A 52 -5.64 -12.78 -27.72
#